data_AF-A0A5E4YZ06-F1
#
_entry.id   AF-A0A5E4YZ06-F1
#
_cell.length_a   1.000
_cell.length_b   1.000
_cell.length_c   1.000
_cell.angle_alpha   90.00
_cell.angle_beta   90.00
_cell.angle_gamma   90.00
#
_symmetry.space_group_name_H-M   'P 1'
#
loop_
_entity.id
_entity.type
_entity.pdbx_description
1 polymer ?
#
loop_
_entity_poly.entity_id
_entity_poly.type
_entity_poly.pdbx_seq_one_letter_code
_entity_poly.pdbx_strand_id
1 'polypeptide(L)'
;MTDSFKFNWQYVSRTPPGRPFELAGAITPRADKRFDGAVDAYCEGSYIGRCEFSSIDADCASDAAAQIRKRIECRIEDRVANERKTSH
;
A
#
# COMPACT_ATOMS: atom_id res chain seq x y z
N MET A 1 9.29 -23.75 -4.50
CA MET A 1 8.59 -22.66 -5.20
C MET A 1 8.82 -21.40 -4.40
N THR A 2 9.62 -20.47 -4.92
CA THR A 2 9.80 -19.15 -4.31
C THR A 2 8.49 -18.40 -4.42
N ASP A 3 7.81 -18.20 -3.29
CA ASP A 3 6.65 -17.31 -3.24
C ASP A 3 7.17 -15.89 -3.50
N SER A 4 6.93 -15.36 -4.70
CA SER A 4 7.34 -14.00 -5.07
C SER A 4 6.44 -13.00 -4.35
N PHE A 5 7.03 -11.90 -3.89
CA PHE A 5 6.27 -10.80 -3.30
C PHE A 5 5.16 -10.32 -4.25
N LYS A 6 3.92 -10.30 -3.75
CA LYS A 6 2.76 -9.78 -4.46
C LYS A 6 2.30 -8.50 -3.80
N PHE A 7 2.08 -7.47 -4.61
CA PHE A 7 1.52 -6.20 -4.19
C PHE A 7 0.40 -5.82 -5.13
N ASN A 8 -0.81 -5.70 -4.59
CA ASN A 8 -1.98 -5.24 -5.30
C ASN A 8 -2.52 -3.99 -4.61
N TRP A 9 -2.68 -2.91 -5.36
CA TRP A 9 -3.24 -1.65 -4.85
C TRP A 9 -4.48 -1.30 -5.65
N GLN A 10 -5.62 -1.27 -4.97
CA GLN A 10 -6.91 -0.97 -5.55
C GLN A 10 -7.29 0.47 -5.21
N TYR A 11 -7.30 1.34 -6.22
CA TYR A 11 -7.77 2.72 -6.07
C TYR A 11 -9.29 2.75 -5.98
N VAL A 12 -9.81 3.34 -4.91
CA VAL A 12 -11.25 3.56 -4.74
C VAL A 12 -11.60 5.05 -4.83
N SER A 13 -10.68 5.93 -4.42
CA SER A 13 -10.88 7.39 -4.48
C SER A 13 -9.73 8.12 -5.20
N ARG A 14 -10.02 9.33 -5.67
CA ARG A 14 -9.05 10.25 -6.30
C ARG A 14 -8.34 11.09 -5.24
N THR A 15 -7.60 10.43 -4.35
CA THR A 15 -6.83 11.11 -3.32
C THR A 15 -5.69 11.92 -3.95
N PRO A 16 -5.52 13.20 -3.58
CA PRO A 16 -4.38 13.99 -4.03
C PRO A 16 -3.06 13.44 -3.49
N PRO A 17 -1.93 13.66 -4.19
CA PRO A 17 -0.62 13.23 -3.71
C PRO A 17 -0.17 14.11 -2.54
N GLY A 18 0.68 13.57 -1.66
CA GLY A 18 1.21 14.29 -0.50
C GLY A 18 0.20 14.53 0.64
N ARG A 19 -1.00 13.95 0.55
CA ARG A 19 -1.96 13.95 1.66
C ARG A 19 -1.61 12.84 2.65
N PRO A 20 -1.62 13.12 3.97
CA PRO A 20 -1.44 12.08 4.97
C PRO A 20 -2.61 11.10 4.92
N PHE A 21 -2.29 9.81 4.95
CA PHE A 21 -3.27 8.73 5.04
C PHE A 21 -2.87 7.75 6.14
N GLU A 22 -3.88 7.14 6.73
CA GLU A 22 -3.78 6.10 7.75
C GLU A 22 -4.01 4.74 7.09
N LEU A 23 -3.31 3.71 7.60
CA LEU A 23 -3.52 2.34 7.19
C LEU A 23 -4.19 1.58 8.34
N ALA A 24 -5.30 0.91 8.05
CA ALA A 24 -5.97 0.03 8.98
C ALA A 24 -6.10 -1.36 8.34
N GLY A 25 -5.77 -2.41 9.06
CA GLY A 25 -5.87 -3.77 8.52
C GLY A 25 -5.06 -4.78 9.29
N ALA A 26 -5.10 -6.02 8.80
CA ALA A 26 -4.41 -7.13 9.43
C ALA A 26 -3.12 -7.46 8.67
N ILE A 27 -2.02 -7.51 9.42
CA ILE A 27 -0.72 -8.00 8.95
C ILE A 27 -0.45 -9.29 9.70
N THR A 28 -0.41 -10.39 8.97
CA THR A 28 -0.26 -11.74 9.51
C THR A 28 1.14 -12.25 9.21
N PRO A 29 1.92 -12.64 10.24
CA PRO A 29 3.21 -13.27 10.02
C PRO A 29 3.04 -14.67 9.42
N ARG A 30 3.94 -15.05 8.51
CA ARG A 30 4.09 -16.39 7.96
C ARG A 30 5.22 -17.14 8.67
N ALA A 31 5.25 -18.46 8.50
CA ALA A 31 6.26 -19.34 9.08
C ALA A 31 7.69 -19.09 8.54
N ASP A 32 7.82 -18.47 7.37
CA ASP A 32 9.08 -18.19 6.68
C ASP A 32 9.60 -16.76 6.93
N LYS A 33 9.21 -16.13 8.05
CA LYS A 33 9.55 -14.73 8.42
C LYS A 33 9.03 -13.67 7.45
N ARG A 34 8.14 -14.04 6.54
CA ARG A 34 7.45 -13.09 5.66
C ARG A 34 6.11 -12.69 6.24
N PHE A 35 5.51 -11.65 5.70
CA PHE A 35 4.19 -11.21 6.10
C PHE A 35 3.22 -11.23 4.91
N ASP A 36 1.99 -11.62 5.21
CA ASP A 36 0.85 -11.46 4.33
C ASP A 36 -0.13 -10.51 4.99
N GLY A 37 -0.90 -9.78 4.20
CA GLY A 37 -1.87 -8.88 4.80
C GLY A 37 -2.73 -8.16 3.79
N ALA A 38 -3.77 -7.54 4.34
CA ALA A 38 -4.57 -6.58 3.63
C ALA A 38 -4.74 -5.37 4.53
N VAL A 39 -4.41 -4.20 3.98
CA VAL A 39 -4.56 -2.91 4.65
C VAL A 39 -5.44 -2.00 3.81
N ASP A 40 -6.44 -1.43 4.45
CA ASP A 40 -7.29 -0.39 3.92
C ASP A 40 -6.65 0.96 4.25
N ALA A 41 -6.59 1.84 3.27
CA ALA A 41 -6.06 3.18 3.44
C ALA A 41 -7.19 4.19 3.54
N TYR A 42 -7.04 5.13 4.46
CA TYR A 42 -7.98 6.21 4.73
C TYR A 42 -7.24 7.54 4.74
N CYS A 43 -7.72 8.52 3.99
CA CYS A 43 -7.20 9.88 3.99
C CYS A 43 -8.26 10.80 4.62
N GLU A 44 -7.93 11.46 5.73
CA GLU A 44 -8.86 12.36 6.45
C GLU A 44 -10.22 11.68 6.74
N GLY A 45 -10.19 10.40 7.15
CA GLY A 45 -11.39 9.59 7.41
C GLY A 45 -12.12 9.07 6.16
N SER A 46 -11.70 9.46 4.95
CA SER A 46 -12.26 8.94 3.69
C SER A 46 -11.51 7.72 3.23
N TYR A 47 -12.22 6.64 2.90
CA TYR A 47 -11.61 5.44 2.33
C TYR A 47 -11.06 5.72 0.92
N ILE A 48 -9.76 5.46 0.70
CA ILE A 48 -9.08 5.81 -0.55
C ILE A 48 -8.73 4.60 -1.40
N GLY A 49 -8.62 3.44 -0.78
CA GLY A 49 -8.26 2.21 -1.47
C GLY A 49 -7.79 1.12 -0.53
N ARG A 50 -7.63 -0.08 -1.07
CA ARG A 50 -7.16 -1.26 -0.34
C ARG A 50 -5.89 -1.77 -0.97
N CYS A 51 -4.92 -2.09 -0.12
CA CYS A 51 -3.71 -2.80 -0.48
C CYS A 51 -3.78 -4.24 0.02
N GLU A 52 -3.59 -5.18 -0.89
CA GLU A 52 -3.40 -6.58 -0.56
C GLU A 52 -1.96 -6.95 -0.92
N PHE A 53 -1.24 -7.53 0.03
CA PHE A 53 0.13 -7.94 -0.18
C PHE A 53 0.37 -9.33 0.38
N SER A 54 1.31 -10.03 -0.25
CA SER A 54 1.72 -11.34 0.17
C SER A 54 3.23 -11.49 0.01
N SER A 55 3.83 -12.23 0.94
CA SER A 55 5.26 -12.52 0.98
C SER A 55 6.13 -11.27 1.02
N ILE A 56 5.74 -10.27 1.82
CA ILE A 56 6.65 -9.15 2.09
C ILE A 56 7.74 -9.58 3.06
N ASP A 57 8.97 -9.24 2.71
CA ASP A 57 10.15 -9.46 3.54
C ASP A 57 10.31 -8.25 4.47
N ALA A 58 10.13 -8.47 5.77
CA ALA A 58 10.22 -7.43 6.79
C ALA A 58 10.65 -8.05 8.12
N ASP A 59 11.33 -7.28 8.97
CA ASP A 59 11.74 -7.77 10.29
C ASP A 59 10.58 -7.86 11.28
N CYS A 60 9.56 -7.02 11.11
CA CYS A 60 8.36 -7.00 11.96
C CYS A 60 7.13 -6.48 11.22
N ALA A 61 5.94 -6.69 11.79
CA ALA A 61 4.68 -6.23 11.21
C ALA A 61 4.64 -4.70 11.00
N SER A 62 5.26 -3.92 11.90
CA SER A 62 5.37 -2.48 11.76
C SER A 62 6.23 -2.07 10.57
N ASP A 63 7.32 -2.81 10.31
CA ASP A 63 8.19 -2.57 9.17
C ASP A 63 7.48 -2.92 7.86
N ALA A 64 6.78 -4.06 7.83
CA ALA A 64 5.91 -4.43 6.71
C ALA A 64 4.87 -3.34 6.42
N ALA A 65 4.20 -2.81 7.45
CA ALA A 65 3.25 -1.71 7.31
C ALA A 65 3.89 -0.45 6.72
N ALA A 66 5.09 -0.08 7.20
CA ALA A 66 5.81 1.10 6.74
C ALA A 66 6.25 0.96 5.26
N GLN A 67 6.75 -0.22 4.87
CA GLN A 67 7.10 -0.52 3.48
C GLN A 67 5.89 -0.44 2.56
N ILE A 68 4.75 -1.03 2.96
CA ILE A 68 3.50 -0.98 2.21
C ILE A 68 3.00 0.46 2.09
N ARG A 69 3.02 1.23 3.18
CA ARG A 69 2.66 2.66 3.18
C ARG A 69 3.46 3.45 2.15
N LYS A 70 4.78 3.32 2.18
CA LYS A 70 5.67 4.02 1.23
C LYS A 70 5.37 3.65 -0.22
N ARG A 71 5.04 2.38 -0.47
CA ARG A 71 4.72 1.88 -1.81
C ARG A 71 3.38 2.39 -2.33
N ILE A 72 2.37 2.52 -1.45
CA ILE A 72 1.08 3.14 -1.77
C ILE A 72 1.26 4.64 -2.07
N GLU A 73 2.05 5.34 -1.26
CA GLU A 73 2.36 6.76 -1.45
C GLU A 73 2.98 7.01 -2.83
N CYS A 74 4.05 6.28 -3.18
CA CYS A 74 4.68 6.40 -4.49
C CYS A 74 3.72 6.08 -5.65
N ARG A 75 2.79 5.13 -5.46
CA ARG A 75 1.77 4.80 -6.47
C ARG A 75 0.80 5.95 -6.70
N ILE A 76 0.31 6.59 -5.63
CA ILE A 76 -0.58 7.76 -5.72
C ILE A 76 0.16 8.93 -6.40
N GLU A 77 1.40 9.19 -6.01
CA GLU A 77 2.24 10.23 -6.63
C GLU A 77 2.48 9.98 -8.11
N ASP A 78 2.88 8.76 -8.48
CA ASP A 78 3.11 8.35 -9.87
C ASP A 78 1.84 8.53 -10.72
N ARG A 79 0.67 8.11 -10.20
CA ARG A 79 -0.61 8.31 -10.88
C ARG A 79 -0.86 9.78 -11.17
N VAL A 80 -0.71 10.64 -10.17
CA VAL A 80 -1.03 12.08 -10.31
C VAL A 80 0.00 12.78 -11.18
N ALA A 81 1.28 12.40 -11.09
CA ALA A 81 2.33 12.88 -11.98
C ALA A 81 2.04 12.49 -13.44
N ASN A 82 1.56 11.26 -13.67
CA ASN A 82 1.16 10.80 -14.99
C ASN A 82 -0.09 11.53 -15.51
N GLU A 83 -1.14 11.70 -14.68
CA GLU A 83 -2.35 12.48 -15.02
C GLU A 83 -2.01 13.92 -15.43
N ARG A 84 -1.05 14.55 -14.75
CA ARG A 84 -0.56 15.90 -15.10
C ARG A 84 0.18 15.93 -16.44
N LYS A 85 0.91 14.87 -16.80
CA LYS A 85 1.61 14.79 -18.10
C LYS A 85 0.66 14.55 -19.27
N THR A 86 -0.44 13.82 -19.08
CA THR A 86 -1.39 13.53 -20.17
C THR A 86 -2.37 14.67 -20.43
N SER A 87 -2.48 15.64 -19.51
CA SER A 87 -3.41 16.76 -19.60
C SER A 87 -2.81 18.01 -20.29
N HIS A 88 -1.65 17.91 -20.93
CA HIS A 88 -0.94 19.03 -21.56
C HIS A 88 -0.69 18.82 -23.05
#